data_AF-A0A845FCE7-F1
#
_entry.id   AF-A0A845FCE7-F1
#
_cell.length_a   1.000
_cell.length_b   1.000
_cell.length_c   1.000
_cell.angle_alpha   90.00
_cell.angle_beta   90.00
_cell.angle_gamma   90.00
#
_symmetry.space_group_name_H-M   'P 1'
#
loop_
_entity.id
_entity.type
_entity.pdbx_description
1 polymer ?
#
loop_
_entity_poly.entity_id
_entity_poly.type
_entity_poly.pdbx_seq_one_letter_code
_entity_poly.pdbx_strand_id
1 'polypeptide(L)' 'MAESRNQAEHVVSHEEGWAVKAEGAEQPTKVYENKQDAIDRAKEIAQNKGTSAVIHTKEGKIQNQYDYSS' A
#
# COMPACT_ATOMS: atom_id res chain seq x y z
N MET A 1 -5.53 11.68 15.63
CA MET A 1 -4.15 11.18 15.45
C MET A 1 -4.09 10.52 14.10
N ALA A 2 -3.35 11.07 13.16
CA ALA A 2 -2.89 10.37 11.97
C ALA A 2 -1.72 11.19 11.42
N GLU A 3 -0.51 10.73 11.70
CA GLU A 3 0.75 11.24 11.15
C GLU A 3 0.86 10.81 9.67
N SER A 4 -0.20 11.03 8.90
CA SER A 4 -0.45 10.46 7.57
C SER A 4 0.30 11.16 6.42
N ARG A 5 1.24 12.06 6.75
CA ARG A 5 1.98 12.85 5.77
C ARG A 5 3.26 12.17 5.25
N ASN A 6 3.73 11.11 5.89
CA ASN A 6 4.96 10.43 5.44
C ASN A 6 4.95 8.92 5.74
N GLN A 7 3.87 8.24 5.39
CA GLN A 7 3.75 6.79 5.59
C GLN A 7 3.80 6.09 4.23
N ALA A 8 4.51 4.95 4.17
CA ALA A 8 4.53 4.11 3.00
C ALA A 8 3.15 3.49 2.76
N GLU A 9 2.79 3.25 1.50
CA GLU A 9 1.53 2.59 1.12
C GLU A 9 1.78 1.09 0.95
N HIS A 10 1.15 0.28 1.80
CA HIS A 10 1.29 -1.16 1.80
C HIS A 10 0.14 -1.83 1.06
N VAL A 11 0.49 -2.73 0.14
CA VAL A 11 -0.46 -3.65 -0.49
C VAL A 11 -0.36 -5.00 0.18
N VAL A 12 -1.39 -5.38 0.94
CA VAL A 12 -1.44 -6.62 1.72
C VAL A 12 -2.56 -7.53 1.25
N SER A 13 -2.45 -8.83 1.50
CA SER A 13 -3.56 -9.76 1.28
C SER A 13 -4.73 -9.42 2.20
N HIS A 14 -5.94 -9.52 1.65
CA HIS A 14 -7.20 -9.31 2.35
C HIS A 14 -8.15 -10.47 2.05
N GLU A 15 -9.13 -10.69 2.91
CA GLU A 15 -10.16 -11.73 2.72
C GLU A 15 -10.90 -11.59 1.37
N GLU A 16 -11.15 -10.36 0.94
CA GLU A 16 -11.80 -10.03 -0.34
C GLU A 16 -10.80 -9.79 -1.50
N GLY A 17 -9.49 -10.01 -1.29
CA GLY A 17 -8.46 -9.83 -2.32
C GLY A 17 -7.21 -9.14 -1.80
N TRP A 18 -7.06 -7.85 -2.10
CA TRP A 18 -5.87 -7.04 -1.84
C TRP A 18 -6.23 -5.68 -1.28
N ALA A 19 -5.72 -5.37 -0.10
CA ALA A 19 -5.96 -4.11 0.57
C ALA A 19 -4.75 -3.17 0.42
N VAL A 20 -5.02 -1.92 0.10
CA VAL A 20 -4.06 -0.82 0.17
C VAL A 20 -4.26 -0.11 1.50
N LYS A 21 -3.22 0.01 2.31
CA LYS A 21 -3.24 0.71 3.59
C LYS A 21 -1.97 1.53 3.80
N ALA A 22 -2.08 2.67 4.44
CA ALA A 22 -0.89 3.39 4.89
C ALA A 22 -0.18 2.60 6.01
N GLU A 23 1.13 2.74 6.12
CA GLU A 23 1.92 2.18 7.21
C GLU A 23 1.34 2.65 8.56
N GLY A 24 1.10 1.72 9.48
CA GLY A 24 0.51 2.03 10.79
C GLY A 24 -0.98 2.40 10.79
N ALA A 25 -1.66 2.40 9.63
CA ALA A 25 -3.11 2.59 9.59
C ALA A 25 -3.85 1.33 10.07
N GLU A 26 -4.85 1.53 10.93
CA GLU A 26 -5.72 0.45 11.45
C GLU A 26 -6.68 -0.07 10.37
N GLN A 27 -7.06 0.79 9.42
CA GLN A 27 -8.01 0.46 8.36
C GLN A 27 -7.37 0.59 6.98
N PRO A 28 -7.74 -0.30 6.03
CA PRO A 28 -7.32 -0.15 4.66
C PRO A 28 -7.99 1.06 4.00
N THR A 29 -7.22 1.79 3.20
CA THR A 29 -7.71 2.90 2.38
C THR A 29 -8.71 2.38 1.34
N LYS A 30 -8.40 1.24 0.72
CA LYS A 30 -9.26 0.60 -0.27
C LYS A 30 -8.90 -0.87 -0.44
N VAL A 31 -9.90 -1.70 -0.73
CA VAL A 31 -9.75 -3.11 -1.07
C VAL A 31 -10.06 -3.30 -2.55
N TYR A 32 -9.30 -4.17 -3.20
CA TYR A 32 -9.40 -4.54 -4.60
C TYR A 32 -9.41 -6.06 -4.73
N GLU A 33 -10.17 -6.59 -5.69
CA GLU A 33 -10.18 -8.03 -5.97
C GLU A 33 -8.84 -8.49 -6.56
N ASN A 34 -8.26 -7.69 -7.46
CA ASN A 34 -7.00 -8.02 -8.12
C ASN A 34 -5.80 -7.33 -7.47
N LYS A 35 -4.68 -8.05 -7.46
CA LYS A 35 -3.40 -7.52 -6.95
C LYS A 35 -2.92 -6.32 -7.74
N GLN A 36 -3.08 -6.38 -9.06
CA GLN A 36 -2.53 -5.37 -9.96
C GLN A 36 -3.20 -4.01 -9.73
N ASP A 37 -4.53 -3.98 -9.53
CA ASP A 37 -5.28 -2.77 -9.21
C ASP A 37 -4.84 -2.15 -7.87
N ALA A 38 -4.60 -3.00 -6.85
CA ALA A 38 -4.09 -2.54 -5.56
C ALA A 38 -2.66 -1.97 -5.67
N ILE A 39 -1.79 -2.63 -6.45
CA ILE A 39 -0.43 -2.15 -6.71
C ILE A 39 -0.47 -0.79 -7.40
N ASP A 40 -1.28 -0.65 -8.44
CA ASP A 40 -1.37 0.59 -9.22
C ASP A 40 -1.84 1.75 -8.33
N ARG A 41 -2.88 1.51 -7.52
CA ARG A 41 -3.36 2.50 -6.55
C ARG A 41 -2.31 2.86 -5.50
N ALA A 42 -1.61 1.88 -4.93
CA ALA A 42 -0.57 2.15 -3.92
C ALA A 42 0.57 2.99 -4.49
N LYS A 43 0.99 2.69 -5.73
CA LYS A 43 2.01 3.49 -6.44
C LYS A 43 1.54 4.91 -6.69
N GLU A 44 0.31 5.09 -7.17
CA GLU A 44 -0.26 6.41 -7.40
C GLU A 44 -0.31 7.23 -6.11
N ILE A 45 -0.77 6.65 -5.00
CA ILE A 45 -0.81 7.35 -3.71
C ILE A 45 0.60 7.69 -3.23
N ALA A 46 1.54 6.74 -3.29
CA ALA A 46 2.92 6.96 -2.87
C ALA A 46 3.61 8.04 -3.72
N GLN A 47 3.38 8.06 -5.03
CA GLN A 47 3.86 9.13 -5.92
C GLN A 47 3.28 10.50 -5.55
N ASN A 48 1.97 10.58 -5.31
CA ASN A 48 1.32 11.85 -4.94
C ASN A 48 1.78 12.37 -3.57
N LYS A 49 2.08 11.47 -2.63
CA LYS A 49 2.55 11.82 -1.28
C LYS A 49 4.07 12.00 -1.20
N GLY A 50 4.83 11.58 -2.23
CA GLY A 50 6.29 11.50 -2.16
C GLY A 50 6.79 10.46 -1.15
N THR A 51 6.07 9.34 -1.00
CA THR A 51 6.41 8.23 -0.09
C THR A 51 6.75 6.97 -0.89
N SER A 52 6.78 5.82 -0.23
CA SER A 52 7.12 4.53 -0.85
C SER A 52 5.90 3.62 -0.93
N ALA A 53 5.84 2.74 -1.92
CA ALA A 53 4.83 1.69 -2.04
C ALA A 53 5.46 0.32 -1.78
N VAL A 54 4.94 -0.42 -0.79
CA VAL A 54 5.43 -1.74 -0.37
C VAL A 54 4.40 -2.80 -0.73
N ILE A 55 4.80 -3.76 -1.57
CA ILE A 55 3.93 -4.82 -2.06
C ILE A 55 4.22 -6.10 -1.31
N HIS A 56 3.23 -6.66 -0.62
CA HIS A 56 3.36 -7.92 0.08
C HIS A 56 2.92 -9.11 -0.80
N THR A 57 3.38 -10.31 -0.45
CA THR A 57 2.85 -11.58 -0.93
C THR A 57 1.61 -11.98 -0.13
N LYS A 58 0.89 -13.02 -0.57
CA LYS A 58 -0.23 -13.57 0.20
C LYS A 58 0.20 -14.10 1.58
N GLU A 59 1.46 -14.47 1.73
CA GLU A 59 2.08 -14.89 2.99
C GLU A 59 2.49 -13.70 3.89
N GLY A 60 2.26 -12.46 3.46
CA GLY A 60 2.61 -11.25 4.21
C GLY A 60 4.07 -10.80 4.07
N LYS A 61 4.91 -11.51 3.31
CA LYS A 61 6.31 -11.13 3.05
C LYS A 61 6.39 -9.98 2.05
N ILE A 62 7.41 -9.13 2.13
CA ILE A 62 7.65 -8.10 1.12
C ILE A 62 8.08 -8.78 -0.18
N GLN A 63 7.32 -8.55 -1.25
CA GLN A 63 7.63 -9.00 -2.60
C GLN A 63 8.41 -7.93 -3.37
N ASN A 64 7.94 -6.69 -3.30
CA ASN A 64 8.51 -5.56 -4.04
C ASN A 64 8.34 -4.27 -3.23
N GLN A 65 9.26 -3.32 -3.43
CA GLN A 65 9.17 -1.97 -2.87
C GLN A 65 9.50 -0.95 -3.98
N TYR A 66 8.78 0.16 -3.98
CA TYR A 66 8.99 1.29 -4.88
C TYR A 66 9.12 2.55 -4.03
N ASP A 67 10.23 3.27 -4.16
CA ASP A 67 10.47 4.51 -3.43
C ASP A 67 10.24 5.72 -4.36
N TYR A 68 9.38 6.65 -3.95
CA TYR A 68 9.10 7.90 -4.67
C TYR A 68 9.47 9.15 -3.87
N SER A 69 10.03 8.99 -2.67
CA SER A 69 10.67 10.06 -1.90
C SER A 69 11.92 10.54 -2.62
N SER A 70 11.93 11.80 -3.09
CA SER A 70 13.09 12.50 -3.67
C SER A 70 13.60 13.59 -2.74
#